data_AF-A0A9D6RBH2-F1
#
_entry.id   AF-A0A9D6RBH2-F1
#
_cell.length_a   1.000
_cell.length_b   1.000
_cell.length_c   1.000
_cell.angle_alpha   90.00
_cell.angle_beta   90.00
_cell.angle_gamma   90.00
#
_symmetry.space_group_name_H-M   'P 1'
#
loop_
_entity.id
_entity.type
_entity.pdbx_description
1 polymer ?
#
loop_
_entity_poly.entity_id
_entity_poly.type
_entity_poly.pdbx_seq_one_letter_code
_entity_poly.pdbx_strand_id
1 'polypeptide(L)'
;MDETKLSPIGTPSGLPADARIHCDAGIEAWRTHDNAGAETHFADAVKGAPENGTLHYNYGLALHLNGNHSAAKAQFEAARKYAGENRAIKSSALLKHHLDGSPM
;
A
#
# COMPACT_ATOMS: atom_id res chain seq x y z
N MET A 1 22.23 -5.13 -6.14
CA MET A 1 21.00 -5.43 -5.40
C MET A 1 19.93 -4.60 -6.05
N ASP A 2 19.12 -5.18 -6.93
CA ASP A 2 18.15 -4.42 -7.70
C ASP A 2 16.93 -4.24 -6.81
N GLU A 3 16.91 -3.11 -6.09
CA GLU A 3 15.80 -2.59 -5.28
C GLU A 3 14.60 -2.22 -6.16
N THR A 4 14.30 -3.04 -7.17
CA THR A 4 13.34 -2.86 -8.26
C THR A 4 12.10 -2.13 -7.76
N LYS A 5 12.15 -0.80 -7.95
CA LYS A 5 11.22 0.25 -7.50
C LYS A 5 9.98 -0.25 -6.77
N LEU A 6 10.08 -0.37 -5.44
CA LEU A 6 8.91 -0.46 -4.56
C LEU A 6 8.00 0.74 -4.84
N SER A 7 6.86 0.48 -5.47
CA SER A 7 5.93 1.50 -5.95
C SER A 7 4.50 1.15 -5.58
N PRO A 8 3.64 2.15 -5.34
CA PRO A 8 2.25 1.91 -5.05
C PRO A 8 1.56 1.28 -6.26
N ILE A 9 0.61 0.40 -5.98
CA ILE A 9 -0.33 -0.08 -6.99
C ILE A 9 -1.26 1.10 -7.35
N GLY A 10 -1.55 1.27 -8.64
CA GLY A 10 -2.40 2.35 -9.11
C GLY A 10 -3.80 2.37 -8.49
N THR A 11 -4.46 3.51 -8.59
CA THR A 11 -5.76 3.76 -7.98
C THR A 11 -6.84 2.79 -8.48
N PRO A 12 -7.49 2.02 -7.59
CA PRO A 12 -8.55 1.09 -7.98
C PRO A 12 -9.77 1.79 -8.58
N SER A 13 -10.34 1.18 -9.61
CA SER A 13 -11.66 1.57 -10.13
C SER A 13 -12.75 1.30 -9.11
N GLY A 14 -13.76 2.18 -9.04
CA GLY A 14 -14.94 1.99 -8.17
C GLY A 14 -14.76 2.41 -6.71
N LEU A 15 -13.65 3.06 -6.35
CA LEU A 15 -13.50 3.67 -5.04
C LEU A 15 -14.50 4.83 -4.82
N PRO A 16 -14.98 5.01 -3.56
CA PRO A 16 -15.61 6.26 -3.14
C PRO A 16 -14.75 7.47 -3.51
N ALA A 17 -15.39 8.61 -3.80
CA ALA A 17 -14.70 9.79 -4.32
C ALA A 17 -13.57 10.27 -3.38
N ASP A 18 -13.84 10.36 -2.08
CA ASP A 18 -12.84 10.75 -1.07
C ASP A 18 -11.67 9.76 -1.03
N ALA A 19 -11.96 8.46 -0.99
CA ALA A 19 -10.93 7.42 -0.98
C ALA A 19 -10.04 7.47 -2.23
N ARG A 20 -10.64 7.76 -3.41
CA ARG A 20 -9.92 7.93 -4.67
C ARG A 20 -8.98 9.14 -4.60
N ILE A 21 -9.48 10.30 -4.18
CA ILE A 21 -8.69 11.54 -4.07
C ILE A 21 -7.48 11.32 -3.16
N HIS A 22 -7.68 10.71 -2.00
CA HIS A 22 -6.60 10.39 -1.07
C HIS A 22 -5.63 9.35 -1.64
N CYS A 23 -6.10 8.35 -2.40
CA CYS A 23 -5.22 7.40 -3.07
C CYS A 23 -4.34 8.08 -4.13
N ASP A 24 -4.92 8.93 -4.98
CA ASP A 24 -4.19 9.66 -6.02
C ASP A 24 -3.16 10.62 -5.40
N ALA A 25 -3.53 11.35 -4.35
CA ALA A 25 -2.63 12.22 -3.61
C ALA A 25 -1.48 11.45 -2.94
N GLY A 26 -1.75 10.26 -2.38
CA GLY A 26 -0.71 9.41 -1.80
C GLY A 26 0.28 8.89 -2.84
N ILE A 27 -0.19 8.56 -4.05
CA ILE A 27 0.67 8.19 -5.17
C ILE A 27 1.54 9.38 -5.60
N GLU A 28 0.98 10.58 -5.67
CA GLU A 28 1.74 11.79 -6.00
C GLU A 28 2.81 12.10 -4.95
N ALA A 29 2.45 12.04 -3.65
CA ALA A 29 3.40 12.22 -2.56
C ALA A 29 4.54 11.18 -2.59
N TRP A 30 4.23 9.91 -2.88
CA TRP A 30 5.26 8.89 -3.08
C TRP A 30 6.21 9.24 -4.26
N ARG A 31 5.67 9.75 -5.37
CA ARG A 31 6.46 10.16 -6.55
C ARG A 31 7.39 11.34 -6.27
N THR A 32 7.02 12.22 -5.34
CA THR A 32 7.83 13.37 -4.91
C THR A 32 8.73 13.06 -3.72
N HIS A 33 8.81 11.78 -3.30
CA HIS A 33 9.57 11.32 -2.13
C HIS A 33 9.07 11.89 -0.79
N ASP A 34 7.83 12.39 -0.75
CA ASP A 34 7.17 12.79 0.49
C ASP A 34 6.53 11.57 1.18
N ASN A 35 7.37 10.79 1.86
CA ASN A 35 6.95 9.57 2.53
C ASN A 35 5.87 9.82 3.61
N ALA A 36 5.96 10.96 4.32
CA ALA A 36 5.01 11.33 5.36
C ALA A 36 3.63 11.70 4.77
N GLY A 37 3.60 12.46 3.68
CA GLY A 37 2.37 12.75 2.96
C GLY A 37 1.74 11.49 2.35
N ALA A 38 2.56 10.60 1.76
CA ALA A 38 2.08 9.33 1.23
C ALA A 38 1.43 8.47 2.33
N GLU A 39 2.06 8.35 3.50
CA GLU A 39 1.50 7.64 4.65
C GLU A 39 0.14 8.21 5.07
N THR A 40 0.05 9.53 5.20
CA THR A 40 -1.18 10.24 5.61
C THR A 40 -2.30 10.01 4.60
N HIS A 41 -2.02 10.26 3.32
CA HIS A 41 -3.01 10.14 2.26
C HIS A 41 -3.48 8.69 2.08
N PHE A 42 -2.59 7.70 2.12
CA PHE A 42 -3.03 6.31 2.04
C PHE A 42 -3.82 5.86 3.28
N ALA A 43 -3.50 6.37 4.46
CA ALA A 43 -4.30 6.09 5.67
C ALA A 43 -5.74 6.60 5.52
N ASP A 44 -5.94 7.82 4.99
CA ASP A 44 -7.28 8.36 4.74
C ASP A 44 -8.00 7.62 3.59
N ALA A 45 -7.28 7.18 2.55
CA ALA A 45 -7.85 6.34 1.51
C ALA A 45 -8.41 5.03 2.10
N VAL A 46 -7.67 4.37 2.99
CA VAL A 46 -8.11 3.14 3.69
C VAL A 46 -9.37 3.41 4.54
N LYS A 47 -9.48 4.56 5.22
CA LYS A 47 -10.71 4.91 5.97
C LYS A 47 -11.93 4.98 5.06
N GLY A 48 -11.77 5.48 3.84
CA GLY A 48 -12.84 5.58 2.85
C GLY A 48 -13.24 4.25 2.20
N ALA A 49 -12.33 3.27 2.14
CA ALA A 49 -12.63 1.93 1.65
C ALA A 49 -11.81 0.85 2.41
N PRO A 50 -12.22 0.47 3.63
CA PRO A 50 -11.46 -0.40 4.55
C PRO A 50 -11.40 -1.87 4.14
N GLU A 51 -12.11 -2.25 3.07
CA GLU A 51 -12.11 -3.62 2.52
C GLU A 51 -11.41 -3.67 1.15
N ASN A 52 -10.58 -2.67 0.84
CA ASN A 52 -9.84 -2.62 -0.41
C ASN A 52 -8.38 -3.04 -0.23
N GLY A 53 -8.00 -4.19 -0.79
CA GLY A 53 -6.65 -4.73 -0.65
C GLY A 53 -5.55 -3.82 -1.24
N THR A 54 -5.85 -3.08 -2.31
CA THR A 54 -4.88 -2.17 -2.94
C THR A 54 -4.55 -0.98 -2.03
N LEU A 55 -5.56 -0.40 -1.36
CA LEU A 55 -5.33 0.72 -0.44
C LEU A 55 -4.50 0.29 0.77
N HIS A 56 -4.79 -0.89 1.32
CA HIS A 56 -3.97 -1.48 2.37
C HIS A 56 -2.53 -1.76 1.90
N TYR A 57 -2.34 -2.23 0.67
CA TYR A 57 -0.99 -2.44 0.11
C TYR A 57 -0.21 -1.13 0.01
N ASN A 58 -0.82 -0.08 -0.54
CA ASN A 58 -0.18 1.22 -0.70
C ASN A 58 0.16 1.86 0.66
N TYR A 59 -0.74 1.74 1.63
CA TYR A 59 -0.49 2.21 2.99
C TYR A 59 0.65 1.42 3.66
N GLY A 60 0.66 0.09 3.52
CA GLY A 60 1.74 -0.77 4.01
C GLY A 60 3.09 -0.44 3.38
N LEU A 61 3.12 -0.12 2.09
CA LEU A 61 4.31 0.36 1.39
C LEU A 61 4.83 1.67 2.01
N ALA A 62 3.96 2.68 2.19
CA ALA A 62 4.37 3.96 2.77
C ALA A 62 4.90 3.79 4.20
N LEU A 63 4.25 2.97 5.03
CA LEU A 63 4.73 2.64 6.37
C LEU A 63 6.10 1.95 6.33
N HIS A 64 6.33 1.04 5.38
CA HIS A 64 7.62 0.39 5.21
C HIS A 64 8.72 1.40 4.85
N LEU A 65 8.44 2.32 3.92
CA LEU A 65 9.38 3.37 3.52
C LEU A 65 9.67 4.36 4.67
N ASN A 66 8.73 4.52 5.60
CA ASN A 66 8.88 5.33 6.80
C ASN A 66 9.52 4.56 7.98
N GLY A 67 9.95 3.30 7.77
CA GLY A 67 10.58 2.45 8.80
C GLY A 67 9.59 1.81 9.80
N ASN A 68 8.30 2.02 9.63
CA ASN A 68 7.24 1.50 10.50
C ASN A 68 6.87 0.05 10.15
N HIS A 69 7.83 -0.87 10.22
CA HIS A 69 7.66 -2.25 9.76
C HIS A 69 6.52 -3.01 10.46
N SER A 70 6.33 -2.81 11.77
CA SER A 70 5.24 -3.46 12.51
C SER A 70 3.86 -3.04 12.01
N ALA A 71 3.67 -1.75 11.71
CA ALA A 71 2.42 -1.24 11.17
C ALA A 71 2.25 -1.66 9.70
N ALA A 72 3.34 -1.65 8.91
CA ALA A 72 3.35 -2.12 7.54
C ALA A 72 2.87 -3.58 7.45
N LYS A 73 3.35 -4.46 8.34
CA LYS A 73 2.91 -5.86 8.42
C LYS A 73 1.39 -5.98 8.56
N ALA A 74 0.79 -5.25 9.51
CA ALA A 74 -0.66 -5.28 9.72
C ALA A 74 -1.45 -4.85 8.46
N GLN A 75 -0.94 -3.84 7.73
CA GLN A 75 -1.54 -3.41 6.47
C GLN A 75 -1.36 -4.45 5.36
N PHE A 76 -0.21 -5.13 5.29
CA PHE A 76 0.01 -6.22 4.35
C PHE A 76 -0.86 -7.46 4.65
N GLU A 77 -1.17 -7.73 5.91
CA GLU A 77 -2.14 -8.77 6.29
C GLU A 77 -3.53 -8.44 5.77
N ALA A 78 -3.98 -7.19 5.95
CA ALA A 78 -5.24 -6.70 5.40
C ALA A 78 -5.23 -6.70 3.86
N ALA A 79 -4.13 -6.29 3.24
CA ALA A 79 -3.95 -6.32 1.79
C ALA A 79 -4.11 -7.75 1.25
N ARG A 80 -3.48 -8.75 1.89
CA ARG A 80 -3.63 -10.17 1.52
C ARG A 80 -5.06 -10.66 1.71
N LYS A 81 -5.72 -10.27 2.80
CA LYS A 81 -7.12 -10.64 3.10
C LYS A 81 -8.09 -10.12 2.03
N TYR A 82 -7.92 -8.86 1.61
CA TYR A 82 -8.82 -8.18 0.66
C TYR A 82 -8.28 -8.15 -0.78
N ALA A 83 -7.23 -8.92 -1.09
CA ALA A 83 -6.60 -8.91 -2.41
C ALA A 83 -7.55 -9.37 -3.53
N GLY A 84 -8.56 -10.19 -3.23
CA GLY A 84 -9.40 -10.83 -4.24
C GLY A 84 -8.54 -11.57 -5.26
N GLU A 85 -8.70 -11.30 -6.55
CA GLU A 85 -7.85 -11.83 -7.64
C GLU A 85 -6.72 -10.87 -8.06
N ASN A 86 -6.44 -9.82 -7.28
CA ASN A 86 -5.39 -8.86 -7.57
C ASN A 86 -4.00 -9.53 -7.48
N ARG A 87 -3.49 -9.94 -8.65
CA ARG A 87 -2.22 -10.63 -8.79
C ARG A 87 -1.05 -9.80 -8.26
N ALA A 88 -1.05 -8.48 -8.45
CA ALA A 88 0.02 -7.61 -8.00
C ALA A 88 0.25 -7.71 -6.47
N ILE A 89 -0.84 -7.79 -5.70
CA ILE A 89 -0.77 -7.98 -4.24
C ILE A 89 -0.28 -9.40 -3.92
N LYS A 90 -0.90 -10.43 -4.51
CA LYS A 90 -0.57 -11.85 -4.23
C LYS A 90 0.87 -12.22 -4.59
N SER A 91 1.44 -11.60 -5.62
CA SER A 91 2.81 -11.85 -6.07
C SER A 91 3.84 -10.90 -5.47
N SER A 92 3.45 -9.88 -4.71
CA SER A 92 4.38 -8.90 -4.15
C SER A 92 5.39 -9.53 -3.21
N ALA A 93 6.68 -9.35 -3.52
CA ALA A 93 7.79 -9.77 -2.66
C ALA A 93 7.78 -9.01 -1.34
N LEU A 94 7.49 -7.70 -1.36
CA LEU A 94 7.36 -6.85 -0.16
C LEU A 94 6.34 -7.38 0.83
N LEU A 95 5.16 -7.71 0.31
CA LEU A 95 4.11 -8.29 1.14
C LEU A 95 4.56 -9.62 1.74
N LYS A 96 5.08 -10.55 0.92
CA LYS A 96 5.53 -11.87 1.41
C LYS A 96 6.66 -11.77 2.43
N HIS A 97 7.61 -10.87 2.20
CA HIS A 97 8.71 -10.61 3.13
C HIS A 97 8.20 -10.22 4.52
N HIS A 98 7.24 -9.29 4.61
CA HIS A 98 6.67 -8.88 5.90
C HIS A 98 5.80 -9.95 6.57
N LEU A 99 5.17 -10.82 5.78
CA LEU A 99 4.22 -11.81 6.30
C LEU A 99 4.88 -13.13 6.72
N ASP A 100 5.81 -13.65 5.92
CA ASP A 100 6.41 -14.98 6.11
C ASP A 100 7.95 -14.98 6.09
N GLY A 101 8.59 -13.82 5.86
CA GLY A 101 10.05 -13.70 5.84
C GLY A 101 10.70 -14.08 4.51
N SER A 102 9.90 -14.26 3.44
CA SER A 102 10.40 -14.46 2.07
C SER A 102 11.46 -13.42 1.68
N PRO A 103 12.46 -13.80 0.84
CA PRO A 103 13.42 -12.84 0.32
C PRO A 103 12.75 -11.78 -0.55
N MET A 104 13.34 -10.59 -0.54
CA MET A 104 12.97 -9.41 -1.36
C MET A 104 13.72 -9.39 -2.67
#